data_AF-A0A4V3GHW7-F1
#
_entry.id   AF-A0A4V3GHW7-F1
#
_cell.length_a   1.000
_cell.length_b   1.000
_cell.length_c   1.000
_cell.angle_alpha   90.00
_cell.angle_beta   90.00
_cell.angle_gamma   90.00
#
_symmetry.space_group_name_H-M   'P 1'
#
loop_
_entity.id
_entity.type
_entity.pdbx_description
1 polymer ?
#
loop_
_entity_poly.entity_id
_entity_poly.type
_entity_poly.pdbx_seq_one_letter_code
_entity_poly.pdbx_strand_id
1 'polypeptide(L)' 'MDTFSAELRQRIAAARHALRAAQRDGDLDAERVYSGELDSLLHLARENDVTVPPDQPEDKN' A
#
# COMPACT_ATOMS: atom_id res chain seq x y z
N MET A 1 -9.11 -11.23 16.69
CA MET A 1 -8.51 -10.54 15.54
C MET A 1 -9.55 -9.58 15.01
N ASP A 2 -9.21 -8.32 14.82
CA ASP A 2 -10.09 -7.38 14.13
C ASP A 2 -9.92 -7.59 12.62
N THR A 3 -10.94 -8.17 11.98
CA THR A 3 -10.96 -8.52 10.54
C THR A 3 -10.70 -7.29 9.68
N PHE A 4 -11.22 -6.13 10.08
CA PHE A 4 -11.01 -4.87 9.37
C PHE A 4 -9.52 -4.49 9.31
N SER A 5 -8.85 -4.50 10.46
CA SER A 5 -7.41 -4.22 10.54
C SER A 5 -6.57 -5.16 9.68
N ALA A 6 -6.95 -6.45 9.58
CA ALA A 6 -6.23 -7.42 8.75
C ALA A 6 -6.44 -7.16 7.25
N GLU A 7 -7.68 -6.92 6.82
CA GLU A 7 -8.01 -6.59 5.44
C GLU A 7 -7.37 -5.28 4.99
N LEU A 8 -7.37 -4.26 5.85
CA LEU A 8 -6.75 -2.97 5.56
C LEU A 8 -5.24 -3.11 5.32
N ARG A 9 -4.54 -3.88 6.17
CA ARG A 9 -3.11 -4.18 5.98
C ARG A 9 -2.84 -4.92 4.67
N GLN A 10 -3.69 -5.89 4.32
CA GLN A 10 -3.55 -6.64 3.08
C GLN A 10 -3.72 -5.73 1.85
N ARG A 11 -4.70 -4.83 1.88
CA ARG A 11 -4.92 -3.84 0.80
C ARG A 11 -3.75 -2.87 0.67
N ILE A 12 -3.19 -2.39 1.78
CA ILE A 12 -2.00 -1.54 1.77
C ILE A 12 -0.79 -2.27 1.17
N ALA A 13 -0.57 -3.53 1.54
CA ALA A 13 0.50 -4.33 0.97
C ALA A 13 0.33 -4.54 -0.55
N ALA A 14 -0.90 -4.79 -1.00
CA ALA A 14 -1.22 -4.93 -2.42
C ALA A 14 -0.99 -3.62 -3.20
N ALA A 15 -1.45 -2.48 -2.67
CA ALA A 15 -1.26 -1.17 -3.29
C ALA A 15 0.23 -0.80 -3.41
N ARG A 16 1.03 -1.08 -2.37
CA ARG A 16 2.50 -0.90 -2.42
C ARG A 16 3.15 -1.75 -3.50
N HIS A 17 2.78 -3.03 -3.60
CA HIS A 17 3.32 -3.91 -4.62
C HIS A 17 2.93 -3.45 -6.05
N ALA A 18 1.67 -3.05 -6.24
CA ALA A 18 1.18 -2.54 -7.52
C ALA A 18 1.88 -1.23 -7.92
N LEU A 19 2.08 -0.31 -6.97
CA LEU A 19 2.84 0.92 -7.17
C LEU A 19 4.28 0.63 -7.61
N ARG A 20 4.97 -0.30 -6.93
CA ARG A 20 6.33 -0.72 -7.33
C ARG A 20 6.37 -1.38 -8.71
N ALA A 21 5.35 -2.16 -9.07
CA ALA A 21 5.24 -2.73 -10.40
C ALA A 21 5.11 -1.63 -11.46
N ALA A 22 4.17 -0.70 -11.27
CA ALA A 22 3.98 0.45 -12.17
C ALA A 22 5.26 1.29 -12.33
N GLN A 23 5.99 1.55 -11.23
CA GLN A 23 7.26 2.26 -11.24
C GLN A 23 8.37 1.51 -12.00
N ARG A 24 8.43 0.19 -11.87
CA ARG A 24 9.40 -0.64 -12.62
C ARG A 24 9.08 -0.67 -14.11
N ASP A 25 7.80 -0.71 -14.45
CA ASP A 25 7.32 -0.80 -15.83
C ASP A 25 7.29 0.57 -16.53
N GLY A 26 7.46 1.67 -15.78
CA GLY A 26 7.38 3.03 -16.28
C GLY A 26 5.95 3.48 -16.61
N ASP A 27 4.94 2.80 -16.05
CA ASP A 27 3.53 3.12 -16.23
C ASP A 27 3.13 4.27 -15.29
N LEU A 28 3.26 5.49 -15.80
CA LEU A 28 3.00 6.73 -15.04
C LEU A 28 1.53 6.90 -14.66
N ASP A 29 0.60 6.37 -15.46
CA ASP A 29 -0.83 6.45 -15.17
C ASP A 29 -1.18 5.48 -14.03
N ALA A 30 -0.67 4.25 -14.11
CA ALA A 30 -0.82 3.28 -13.02
C ALA A 30 -0.12 3.74 -11.73
N GLU A 31 1.07 4.35 -11.84
CA GLU A 31 1.78 4.92 -10.68
C GLU A 31 0.92 5.98 -9.97
N ARG A 32 0.31 6.89 -10.71
CA ARG A 32 -0.60 7.91 -10.15
C ARG A 32 -1.82 7.29 -9.47
N VAL A 33 -2.39 6.24 -10.06
CA VAL A 33 -3.54 5.55 -9.49
C VAL A 33 -3.17 4.86 -8.18
N TYR A 34 -2.10 4.05 -8.18
CA TYR A 34 -1.72 3.27 -6.99
C TYR A 34 -1.14 4.13 -5.87
N SER A 35 -0.48 5.24 -6.18
CA SER A 35 -0.06 6.22 -5.16
C SER A 35 -1.28 6.85 -4.46
N GLY A 36 -2.29 7.31 -5.20
CA GLY A 36 -3.50 7.88 -4.61
C GLY A 36 -4.31 6.87 -3.79
N GLU A 37 -4.39 5.61 -4.25
CA GLU A 37 -5.01 4.53 -3.49
C GLU A 37 -4.25 4.26 -2.18
N LEU A 38 -2.92 4.15 -2.25
CA LEU A 38 -2.08 3.92 -1.09
C LEU A 38 -2.22 5.03 -0.05
N ASP A 39 -2.22 6.30 -0.47
CA ASP A 39 -2.43 7.44 0.42
C ASP A 39 -3.78 7.39 1.13
N SER A 40 -4.84 7.03 0.40
CA SER A 40 -6.19 6.88 0.97
C SER A 40 -6.25 5.76 2.01
N LEU A 41 -5.60 4.63 1.74
CA LEU A 41 -5.56 3.49 2.66
C LEU A 41 -4.73 3.78 3.92
N LEU A 42 -3.61 4.50 3.78
CA LEU A 42 -2.78 4.92 4.91
C LEU A 42 -3.51 5.95 5.77
N HIS A 43 -4.26 6.86 5.15
CA HIS A 43 -5.13 7.78 5.88
C HIS A 43 -6.19 7.03 6.70
N LEU A 44 -6.90 6.09 6.07
CA LEU A 44 -7.91 5.27 6.74
C LEU A 44 -7.31 4.47 7.91
N ALA A 45 -6.09 3.93 7.74
CA ALA A 45 -5.41 3.22 8.81
C ALA A 45 -5.09 4.12 10.01
N ARG A 46 -4.68 5.37 9.74
CA ARG A 46 -4.43 6.37 10.78
C ARG A 46 -5.71 6.76 11.52
N GLU A 47 -6.83 6.94 10.82
CA GLU A 47 -8.12 7.29 11.44
C GLU A 47 -8.66 6.20 12.37
N ASN A 48 -8.25 4.94 12.15
CA ASN A 48 -8.73 3.78 12.91
C ASN A 48 -7.65 3.18 13.82
N ASP A 49 -6.57 3.92 14.10
CA ASP A 49 -5.43 3.47 14.94
C ASP A 49 -4.82 2.11 14.51
N VAL A 50 -4.93 1.78 13.22
CA VAL A 50 -4.37 0.54 12.65
C VAL A 50 -2.88 0.76 12.41
N THR A 51 -2.04 0.04 13.16
CA THR A 51 -0.60 0.02 12.88
C THR A 51 -0.33 -0.65 11.54
N VAL A 52 0.33 0.07 10.65
CA VAL A 52 0.77 -0.39 9.33
C VAL A 52 2.30 -0.47 9.33
N PRO A 53 2.90 -1.63 8.99
CA PRO A 53 4.35 -1.73 8.89
C PRO A 53 4.87 -0.79 7.80
N PRO A 54 6.09 -0.24 7.96
CA PRO A 54 6.71 0.57 6.91
C PRO A 54 6.83 -0.23 5.60
N ASP A 55 6.88 0.45 4.47
CA ASP A 55 7.14 -0.23 3.21
C ASP A 55 8.58 -0.76 3.27
N GLN A 56 8.72 -2.07 3.46
CA GLN A 56 10.03 -2.68 3.40
C GLN A 56 10.41 -2.75 1.92
N PRO A 57 11.52 -2.12 1.50
CA PRO A 57 12.08 -2.45 0.21
C PRO A 57 12.36 -3.94 0.24
N GLU A 58 11.80 -4.70 -0.69
CA GLU A 58 12.10 -6.12 -0.84
C GLU A 58 13.62 -6.24 -0.86
N ASP A 59 14.18 -6.83 0.19
CA ASP A 59 15.60 -7.14 0.29
C ASP A 59 15.95 -7.90 -0.99
N LYS A 60 16.79 -7.28 -1.82
CA LYS A 60 17.36 -7.92 -2.99
C LYS A 60 18.23 -9.06 -2.48
N ASN A 61 17.74 -10.29 -2.57
CA ASN A 61 18.56 -11.48 -2.43
C ASN A 61 18.48 -12.32 -3.71
#